data_AF-B8I6W9-F1
#
_entry.id   AF-B8I6W9-F1
#
_cell.length_a   1.000
_cell.length_b   1.000
_cell.length_c   1.000
_cell.angle_alpha   90.00
_cell.angle_beta   90.00
_cell.angle_gamma   90.00
#
_symmetry.space_group_name_H-M   'P 1'
#
loop_
_entity.id
_entity.type
_entity.pdbx_description
1 polymer ?
#
loop_
_entity_poly.entity_id
_entity_poly.type
_entity_poly.pdbx_seq_one_letter_code
_entity_poly.pdbx_strand_id
1 'polypeptide(L)'
;MKYNCDLIKDLLLLYQDKATSDFSSNVVEDHLNKCNECYRFYHEVKKATEIHFKTPPKTDNVGGYQSLAKRLNRAKWYWRLCIGLLLGCIISLSLMYADGNRFDPMSAAHAGNVLDENSRLLAAVPMGKERILYIYDDDGLYRDINVVYHFPFWKYNYKWPNRYIADRNLGVQLITKGSYANSINKSLYIIFAVAVNDGRVAYIELGKEGKLQRQNVDSPITVFFWDETGNWDGTSTWNGMIKDSELRGTAYASDGTVLYNLTHESNEQNPIKWIPVD
;
A
#
# COMPACT_ATOMS: atom_id res chain seq x y z
N MET A 1 -12.54 98.35 13.43
CA MET A 1 -12.83 96.94 13.05
C MET A 1 -13.32 96.21 14.30
N LYS A 2 -14.38 95.39 14.20
CA LYS A 2 -15.01 94.74 15.38
C LYS A 2 -14.24 93.52 15.89
N TYR A 3 -13.38 92.92 15.06
CA TYR A 3 -12.61 91.72 15.36
C TYR A 3 -11.13 91.94 15.04
N ASN A 4 -10.24 91.47 15.91
CA ASN A 4 -8.78 91.58 15.75
C ASN A 4 -8.27 90.57 14.70
N CYS A 5 -7.16 90.92 14.03
CA CYS A 5 -6.47 90.10 13.04
C CYS A 5 -6.12 88.70 13.54
N ASP A 6 -5.74 88.54 14.81
CA ASP A 6 -5.37 87.22 15.37
C ASP A 6 -6.54 86.23 15.33
N LEU A 7 -7.73 86.67 15.73
CA LEU A 7 -8.95 85.85 15.66
C LEU A 7 -9.28 85.48 14.21
N ILE A 8 -9.07 86.41 13.27
CA ILE A 8 -9.33 86.16 11.86
C ILE A 8 -8.33 85.13 11.33
N LYS A 9 -7.04 85.25 11.65
CA LYS A 9 -5.99 84.30 11.25
C LYS A 9 -6.29 82.88 11.73
N ASP A 10 -6.78 82.72 12.96
CA ASP A 10 -7.20 81.42 13.51
C ASP A 10 -8.38 80.80 12.73
N LEU A 11 -9.29 81.63 12.23
CA LEU A 11 -10.46 81.18 11.47
C LEU A 11 -10.15 80.87 10.00
N LEU A 12 -8.99 81.26 9.45
CA LEU A 12 -8.70 81.12 8.02
C LEU A 12 -8.61 79.67 7.54
N LEU A 13 -8.06 78.76 8.35
CA LEU A 13 -7.98 77.33 7.99
C LEU A 13 -9.37 76.73 7.87
N LEU A 14 -10.25 77.01 8.84
CA LEU A 14 -11.63 76.55 8.82
C LEU A 14 -12.44 77.19 7.69
N TYR A 15 -12.19 78.47 7.40
CA TYR A 15 -12.80 79.19 6.29
C TYR A 15 -12.39 78.58 4.95
N GLN A 16 -11.11 78.23 4.79
CA GLN A 16 -10.58 77.56 3.59
C GLN A 16 -11.23 76.19 3.37
N ASP A 17 -11.39 75.40 4.44
CA ASP A 17 -12.04 74.08 4.40
C ASP A 17 -13.58 74.16 4.31
N LYS A 18 -14.14 75.38 4.21
CA LYS A 18 -15.59 75.66 4.23
C LYS A 18 -16.30 75.06 5.44
N ALA A 19 -15.60 74.96 6.57
CA ALA A 19 -16.10 74.43 7.83
C ALA A 19 -16.61 75.52 8.79
N THR A 20 -16.59 76.79 8.37
CA THR A 20 -17.14 77.92 9.14
C THR A 20 -18.65 78.09 8.91
N SER A 21 -19.36 78.53 9.94
CA SER A 21 -20.77 78.97 9.79
C SER A 21 -20.89 80.22 8.90
N ASP A 22 -22.05 80.43 8.29
CA ASP A 22 -22.31 81.58 7.40
C ASP A 22 -21.98 82.93 8.05
N PHE A 23 -22.29 83.08 9.35
CA PHE A 23 -21.95 84.28 10.11
C PHE A 23 -20.43 84.50 10.18
N SER A 24 -19.68 83.44 10.46
CA SER A 24 -18.22 83.51 10.59
C SER A 24 -17.56 83.74 9.22
N SER A 25 -18.09 83.12 8.17
CA SER A 25 -17.64 83.32 6.78
C SER A 25 -17.77 84.77 6.34
N ASN A 26 -18.93 85.41 6.60
CA ASN A 26 -19.15 86.83 6.27
C ASN A 26 -18.21 87.76 7.03
N VAL A 27 -17.92 87.45 8.31
CA VAL A 27 -16.98 88.24 9.13
C VAL A 27 -15.55 88.14 8.59
N VAL A 28 -15.11 86.95 8.19
CA VAL A 28 -13.79 86.73 7.59
C VAL A 28 -13.69 87.46 6.24
N GLU A 29 -14.71 87.37 5.39
CA GLU A 29 -14.73 88.03 4.07
C GLU A 29 -14.69 89.56 4.17
N ASP A 30 -15.50 90.16 5.05
CA ASP A 30 -15.47 91.61 5.30
C ASP A 30 -14.10 92.05 5.84
N HIS A 31 -13.45 91.22 6.66
CA HIS A 31 -12.13 91.52 7.19
C HIS A 31 -11.03 91.42 6.13
N LEU A 32 -11.04 90.38 5.29
CA LEU A 32 -10.09 90.18 4.20
C LEU A 32 -10.16 91.33 3.16
N ASN A 33 -11.36 91.87 2.91
CA ASN A 33 -11.55 93.02 2.02
C ASN A 33 -10.95 94.33 2.56
N LYS A 34 -10.79 94.44 3.88
CA LYS A 34 -10.35 95.68 4.55
C LYS A 34 -8.92 95.61 5.08
N CYS A 35 -8.37 94.43 5.34
CA CYS A 35 -7.05 94.24 5.92
C CYS A 35 -6.10 93.49 4.97
N ASN A 36 -5.14 94.22 4.40
CA ASN A 36 -4.15 93.68 3.46
C ASN A 36 -3.21 92.63 4.11
N GLU A 37 -2.93 92.75 5.41
CA GLU A 37 -2.09 91.79 6.13
C GLU A 37 -2.75 90.41 6.20
N CYS A 38 -4.03 90.36 6.61
CA CYS A 38 -4.81 89.14 6.66
C CYS A 38 -5.05 88.56 5.26
N TYR A 39 -5.23 89.42 4.25
CA TYR A 39 -5.35 88.99 2.85
C TYR A 39 -4.09 88.28 2.34
N ARG A 40 -2.90 88.83 2.62
CA ARG A 40 -1.63 88.19 2.26
C ARG A 40 -1.43 86.87 2.99
N PHE A 41 -1.67 86.86 4.30
CA PHE A 41 -1.54 85.65 5.11
C PHE A 41 -2.48 84.53 4.65
N TYR A 42 -3.73 84.86 4.29
CA TYR A 42 -4.67 83.91 3.69
C TYR A 42 -4.15 83.30 2.38
N HIS A 43 -3.58 84.10 1.49
CA HIS A 43 -2.98 83.59 0.24
C HIS A 43 -1.76 82.71 0.49
N GLU A 44 -0.93 83.03 1.47
CA GLU A 44 0.22 82.19 1.87
C GLU A 44 -0.23 80.85 2.44
N VAL A 45 -1.23 80.85 3.34
CA VAL A 45 -1.83 79.63 3.91
C VAL A 45 -2.48 78.79 2.82
N LYS A 46 -3.26 79.40 1.93
CA LYS A 46 -3.90 78.72 0.79
C LYS A 46 -2.86 78.05 -0.12
N LYS A 47 -1.77 78.75 -0.44
CA LYS A 47 -0.68 78.21 -1.26
C LYS A 47 0.08 77.07 -0.55
N ALA A 48 0.23 77.14 0.77
CA ALA A 48 0.88 76.10 1.57
C ALA A 48 0.01 74.84 1.75
N THR A 49 -1.32 74.99 1.72
CA THR A 49 -2.31 73.89 1.88
C THR A 49 -2.78 73.31 0.55
N GLU A 50 -2.46 73.93 -0.59
CA GLU A 50 -2.46 73.32 -1.93
C GLU A 50 -1.40 72.20 -2.10
N ILE A 51 -1.01 71.53 -1.01
CA ILE A 51 -0.42 70.19 -1.10
C ILE A 51 -1.52 69.32 -1.68
N HIS A 52 -1.44 69.07 -2.98
CA HIS A 52 -2.19 68.05 -3.65
C HIS A 52 -2.17 66.79 -2.78
N PHE A 53 -3.30 66.46 -2.15
CA PHE A 53 -3.62 65.06 -1.89
C PHE A 53 -3.63 64.44 -3.28
N LYS A 54 -2.47 63.93 -3.71
CA LYS A 54 -2.39 62.95 -4.77
C LYS A 54 -3.39 61.91 -4.31
N THR A 55 -4.53 61.86 -5.01
CA THR A 55 -5.41 60.71 -5.01
C THR A 55 -4.47 59.51 -4.94
N PRO A 56 -4.59 58.62 -3.93
CA PRO A 56 -3.69 57.48 -3.83
C PRO A 56 -3.61 56.90 -5.24
N PRO A 57 -2.39 56.72 -5.80
CA PRO A 57 -2.25 56.34 -7.19
C PRO A 57 -3.23 55.19 -7.41
N LYS A 58 -4.16 55.34 -8.37
CA LYS A 58 -5.03 54.23 -8.74
C LYS A 58 -4.07 53.09 -9.01
N THR A 59 -4.01 52.14 -8.09
CA THR A 59 -3.03 51.07 -8.21
C THR A 59 -3.54 50.24 -9.37
N ASP A 60 -2.90 50.37 -10.52
CA ASP A 60 -3.15 49.51 -11.70
C ASP A 60 -2.84 48.02 -11.38
N ASN A 61 -2.41 47.73 -10.14
CA ASN A 61 -2.24 46.40 -9.55
C ASN A 61 -3.54 45.62 -9.32
N VAL A 62 -4.67 46.01 -9.93
CA VAL A 62 -5.84 45.13 -10.05
C VAL A 62 -5.43 43.81 -10.75
N GLY A 63 -4.47 43.85 -11.68
CA GLY A 63 -3.92 42.65 -12.34
C GLY A 63 -2.99 41.78 -11.48
N GLY A 64 -2.29 42.36 -10.50
CA GLY A 64 -1.36 41.64 -9.61
C GLY A 64 -2.09 40.75 -8.59
N TYR A 65 -3.12 41.29 -7.95
CA TYR A 65 -3.96 40.53 -7.03
C TYR A 65 -4.82 39.48 -7.76
N GLN A 66 -5.32 39.78 -8.95
CA GLN A 66 -6.07 38.81 -9.76
C GLN A 66 -5.21 37.65 -10.27
N SER A 67 -3.97 37.91 -10.67
CA SER A 67 -3.04 36.85 -11.09
C SER A 67 -2.57 36.00 -9.90
N LEU A 68 -2.35 36.60 -8.72
CA LEU A 68 -2.08 35.87 -7.48
C LEU A 68 -3.30 35.02 -7.06
N ALA A 69 -4.51 35.57 -7.09
CA ALA A 69 -5.75 34.85 -6.79
C ALA A 69 -5.99 33.68 -7.75
N LYS A 70 -5.72 33.86 -9.05
CA LYS A 70 -5.80 32.77 -10.05
C LYS A 70 -4.77 31.66 -9.80
N ARG A 71 -3.56 32.00 -9.34
CA ARG A 71 -2.53 31.00 -8.96
C ARG A 71 -2.94 30.23 -7.70
N LEU A 72 -3.45 30.91 -6.69
CA LEU A 72 -3.95 30.29 -5.45
C LEU A 72 -5.19 29.42 -5.71
N ASN A 73 -6.10 29.84 -6.57
CA ASN A 73 -7.28 29.04 -6.92
C ASN A 73 -6.92 27.80 -7.76
N ARG A 74 -5.93 27.89 -8.65
CA ARG A 74 -5.35 26.72 -9.34
C ARG A 74 -4.68 25.77 -8.34
N ALA A 75 -3.88 26.29 -7.41
CA ALA A 75 -3.25 25.49 -6.36
C ALA A 75 -4.29 24.79 -5.46
N LYS A 76 -5.37 25.48 -5.08
CA LYS A 76 -6.51 24.89 -4.35
C LYS A 76 -7.18 23.78 -5.14
N TRP A 77 -7.33 23.95 -6.46
CA TRP A 77 -7.90 22.92 -7.33
C TRP A 77 -6.99 21.68 -7.42
N TYR A 78 -5.68 21.88 -7.60
CA TYR A 78 -4.71 20.77 -7.54
C TYR A 78 -4.72 20.08 -6.17
N TRP A 79 -4.80 20.83 -5.07
CA TRP A 79 -4.93 20.25 -3.73
C TRP A 79 -6.21 19.43 -3.55
N ARG A 80 -7.36 19.93 -4.02
CA ARG A 80 -8.63 19.18 -3.99
C ARG A 80 -8.54 17.90 -4.82
N LEU A 81 -7.88 17.97 -5.98
CA LEU A 81 -7.64 16.81 -6.84
C LEU A 81 -6.72 15.81 -6.14
N CYS A 82 -5.61 16.24 -5.54
CA CYS A 82 -4.70 15.37 -4.79
C CYS A 82 -5.38 14.73 -3.58
N ILE A 83 -6.19 15.48 -2.83
CA ILE A 83 -6.97 14.95 -1.70
C ILE A 83 -7.99 13.92 -2.19
N GLY A 84 -8.71 14.22 -3.28
CA GLY A 84 -9.67 13.29 -3.88
C GLY A 84 -9.01 12.00 -4.35
N LEU A 85 -7.86 12.10 -5.03
CA LEU A 85 -7.06 10.93 -5.44
C LEU A 85 -6.58 10.13 -4.23
N LEU A 86 -6.06 10.79 -3.20
CA LEU A 86 -5.57 10.12 -1.99
C LEU A 86 -6.70 9.41 -1.24
N LEU A 87 -7.87 10.04 -1.10
CA LEU A 87 -9.06 9.40 -0.52
C LEU A 87 -9.52 8.22 -1.38
N GLY A 88 -9.51 8.36 -2.71
CA GLY A 88 -9.80 7.26 -3.65
C GLY A 88 -8.84 6.08 -3.48
N CYS A 89 -7.54 6.34 -3.35
CA CYS A 89 -6.54 5.31 -3.08
C CYS A 89 -6.78 4.63 -1.73
N ILE A 90 -7.07 5.38 -0.66
CA ILE A 90 -7.35 4.80 0.67
C ILE A 90 -8.60 3.91 0.63
N ILE A 91 -9.68 4.36 -0.01
CA ILE A 91 -10.90 3.57 -0.17
C ILE A 91 -10.62 2.31 -0.97
N SER A 92 -9.89 2.41 -2.08
CA SER A 92 -9.50 1.26 -2.91
C SER A 92 -8.66 0.25 -2.13
N LEU A 93 -7.63 0.69 -1.40
CA LEU A 93 -6.80 -0.19 -0.56
C LEU A 93 -7.64 -0.85 0.55
N SER A 94 -8.59 -0.12 1.13
CA SER A 94 -9.49 -0.66 2.16
C SER A 94 -10.42 -1.74 1.61
N LEU A 95 -10.97 -1.55 0.41
CA LEU A 95 -11.77 -2.56 -0.28
C LEU A 95 -10.92 -3.80 -0.61
N MET A 96 -9.72 -3.61 -1.14
CA MET A 96 -8.80 -4.72 -1.41
C MET A 96 -8.44 -5.49 -0.14
N TYR A 97 -8.26 -4.80 0.98
CA TYR A 97 -8.03 -5.44 2.27
C TYR A 97 -9.28 -6.21 2.75
N ALA A 98 -10.48 -5.65 2.58
CA ALA A 98 -11.73 -6.34 2.90
C ALA A 98 -11.92 -7.62 2.05
N ASP A 99 -11.48 -7.63 0.79
CA ASP A 99 -11.49 -8.80 -0.10
C ASP A 99 -10.47 -9.90 0.26
N GLY A 100 -9.72 -9.73 1.35
CA GLY A 100 -8.75 -10.71 1.84
C GLY A 100 -7.31 -10.50 1.35
N ASN A 101 -7.03 -9.43 0.60
CA ASN A 101 -5.64 -9.08 0.26
C ASN A 101 -4.93 -8.55 1.52
N ARG A 102 -3.66 -8.89 1.71
CA ARG A 102 -2.86 -8.49 2.88
C ARG A 102 -1.50 -7.98 2.46
N PHE A 103 -0.85 -7.18 3.28
CA PHE A 103 0.49 -6.67 2.97
C PHE A 103 1.60 -7.67 3.29
N ASP A 104 1.31 -8.66 4.13
CA ASP A 104 2.21 -9.72 4.51
C ASP A 104 1.67 -11.10 4.09
N PRO A 105 2.55 -12.04 3.73
CA PRO A 105 2.15 -13.35 3.23
C PRO A 105 1.48 -14.21 4.31
N MET A 106 1.85 -14.04 5.58
CA MET A 106 1.31 -14.84 6.67
C MET A 106 -0.15 -14.49 6.95
N SER A 107 -0.46 -13.19 7.10
CA SER A 107 -1.83 -12.73 7.27
C SER A 107 -2.68 -13.06 6.03
N ALA A 108 -2.09 -13.06 4.82
CA ALA A 108 -2.81 -13.49 3.62
C ALA A 108 -3.25 -14.96 3.75
N ALA A 109 -2.42 -15.84 4.33
CA ALA A 109 -2.77 -17.23 4.56
C ALA A 109 -3.92 -17.38 5.56
N HIS A 110 -3.93 -16.59 6.64
CA HIS A 110 -5.01 -16.59 7.63
C HIS A 110 -6.30 -15.90 7.15
N ALA A 111 -6.22 -14.98 6.19
CA ALA A 111 -7.38 -14.24 5.67
C ALA A 111 -8.40 -15.11 4.93
N GLY A 112 -8.04 -16.34 4.54
CA GLY A 112 -8.92 -17.25 3.81
C GLY A 112 -10.01 -17.91 4.66
N ASN A 113 -10.00 -17.77 6.00
CA ASN A 113 -10.88 -18.51 6.93
C ASN A 113 -10.87 -20.04 6.69
N VAL A 114 -9.76 -20.58 6.16
CA VAL A 114 -9.59 -22.01 5.86
C VAL A 114 -8.96 -22.77 7.04
N LEU A 115 -8.27 -22.04 7.91
CA LEU A 115 -7.56 -22.56 9.07
C LEU A 115 -8.38 -22.40 10.34
N ASP A 116 -8.34 -23.39 11.22
CA ASP A 116 -8.81 -23.27 12.59
C ASP A 116 -7.88 -22.34 13.40
N GLU A 117 -8.40 -21.80 14.50
CA GLU A 117 -7.64 -20.97 15.44
C GLU A 117 -6.47 -21.75 16.06
N ASN A 118 -6.61 -23.07 16.21
CA ASN A 118 -5.57 -23.94 16.76
C ASN A 118 -4.58 -24.49 15.73
N SER A 119 -4.73 -24.08 14.46
CA SER A 119 -3.84 -24.55 13.39
C SER A 119 -2.37 -24.18 13.67
N ARG A 120 -1.47 -25.15 13.47
CA ARG A 120 -0.04 -24.99 13.70
C ARG A 120 0.71 -25.00 12.39
N LEU A 121 1.51 -23.97 12.13
CA LEU A 121 2.40 -23.95 10.98
C LEU A 121 3.49 -25.03 11.11
N LEU A 122 3.63 -25.86 10.09
CA LEU A 122 4.63 -26.94 10.02
C LEU A 122 5.76 -26.63 9.06
N ALA A 123 5.45 -26.01 7.92
CA ALA A 123 6.45 -25.68 6.91
C ALA A 123 6.06 -24.43 6.11
N ALA A 124 7.08 -23.66 5.71
CA ALA A 124 6.95 -22.53 4.78
C ALA A 124 7.94 -22.72 3.63
N VAL A 125 7.43 -22.88 2.42
CA VAL A 125 8.23 -23.18 1.22
C VAL A 125 8.19 -21.96 0.29
N PRO A 126 9.23 -21.12 0.28
CA PRO A 126 9.31 -20.00 -0.65
C PRO A 126 9.54 -20.52 -2.08
N MET A 127 8.70 -20.07 -3.02
CA MET A 127 8.75 -20.40 -4.45
C MET A 127 9.05 -19.14 -5.25
N GLY A 128 10.32 -18.74 -5.25
CA GLY A 128 10.74 -17.44 -5.78
C GLY A 128 10.33 -16.28 -4.87
N LYS A 129 10.21 -15.07 -5.44
CA LYS A 129 9.91 -13.84 -4.67
C LYS A 129 8.42 -13.57 -4.48
N GLU A 130 7.57 -14.25 -5.26
CA GLU A 130 6.17 -13.88 -5.42
C GLU A 130 5.21 -14.97 -4.93
N ARG A 131 5.73 -16.06 -4.37
CA ARG A 131 4.88 -17.18 -3.94
C ARG A 131 5.48 -17.90 -2.75
N ILE A 132 4.62 -18.27 -1.80
CA ILE A 132 4.98 -19.09 -0.66
C ILE A 132 3.88 -20.15 -0.48
N LEU A 133 4.26 -21.39 -0.24
CA LEU A 133 3.35 -22.44 0.22
C LEU A 133 3.54 -22.62 1.73
N TYR A 134 2.47 -22.49 2.48
CA TYR A 134 2.45 -22.84 3.89
C TYR A 134 1.78 -24.19 4.08
N ILE A 135 2.30 -25.00 4.98
CA ILE A 135 1.71 -26.29 5.36
C ILE A 135 1.37 -26.22 6.84
N TYR A 136 0.11 -26.48 7.18
CA TYR A 136 -0.42 -26.43 8.53
C TYR A 136 -0.89 -27.80 9.00
N ASP A 137 -0.73 -28.06 10.29
CA ASP A 137 -1.52 -29.02 11.07
C ASP A 137 -2.81 -28.32 11.48
N ASP A 138 -3.96 -28.82 11.07
CA ASP A 138 -5.27 -28.28 11.38
C ASP A 138 -6.13 -29.40 11.98
N ASP A 139 -6.00 -29.59 13.30
CA ASP A 139 -6.67 -30.65 14.05
C ASP A 139 -6.51 -32.06 13.44
N GLY A 140 -5.28 -32.39 13.04
CA GLY A 140 -4.96 -33.69 12.43
C GLY A 140 -5.25 -33.79 10.93
N LEU A 141 -5.71 -32.71 10.30
CA LEU A 141 -5.74 -32.54 8.85
C LEU A 141 -4.53 -31.72 8.42
N TYR A 142 -3.83 -32.16 7.38
CA TYR A 142 -2.81 -31.32 6.77
C TYR A 142 -3.43 -30.40 5.72
N ARG A 143 -3.12 -29.11 5.81
CA ARG A 143 -3.59 -28.10 4.85
C ARG A 143 -2.43 -27.37 4.22
N ASP A 144 -2.46 -27.29 2.90
CA ASP A 144 -1.54 -26.51 2.10
C ASP A 144 -2.20 -25.19 1.66
N ILE A 145 -1.57 -24.06 2.00
CA ILE A 145 -2.07 -22.72 1.68
C ILE A 145 -1.05 -22.01 0.79
N ASN A 146 -1.45 -21.79 -0.45
CA ASN A 146 -0.66 -21.06 -1.43
C ASN A 146 -0.97 -19.56 -1.34
N VAL A 147 0.05 -18.76 -1.07
CA VAL A 147 -0.06 -17.29 -1.13
C VAL A 147 0.77 -16.76 -2.29
N VAL A 148 0.19 -15.83 -3.05
CA VAL A 148 0.80 -15.24 -4.24
C VAL A 148 0.83 -13.72 -4.09
N TYR A 149 1.98 -13.14 -4.36
CA TYR A 149 2.19 -11.71 -4.40
C TYR A 149 1.67 -11.12 -5.71
N HIS A 150 0.78 -10.14 -5.58
CA HIS A 150 0.31 -9.26 -6.64
C HIS A 150 0.41 -7.84 -6.10
N PHE A 151 1.44 -7.10 -6.54
CA PHE A 151 1.76 -5.77 -6.00
C PHE A 151 0.50 -4.89 -5.81
N PRO A 152 0.33 -4.26 -4.62
CA PRO A 152 1.22 -4.27 -3.45
C PRO A 152 0.89 -5.36 -2.41
N PHE A 153 0.07 -6.35 -2.75
CA PHE A 153 -0.52 -7.27 -1.78
C PHE A 153 -0.12 -8.72 -1.99
N TRP A 154 -0.26 -9.51 -0.94
CA TRP A 154 -0.35 -10.95 -0.96
C TRP A 154 -1.81 -11.37 -0.94
N LYS A 155 -2.12 -12.39 -1.74
CA LYS A 155 -3.45 -12.99 -1.81
C LYS A 155 -3.33 -14.50 -1.66
N TYR A 156 -4.18 -15.10 -0.84
CA TYR A 156 -4.31 -16.56 -0.84
C TYR A 156 -4.97 -17.01 -2.15
N ASN A 157 -4.42 -18.04 -2.77
CA ASN A 157 -4.93 -18.58 -4.02
C ASN A 157 -5.73 -19.85 -3.73
N TYR A 158 -7.06 -19.74 -3.85
CA TYR A 158 -7.98 -20.85 -3.62
C TYR A 158 -8.04 -21.76 -4.85
N LYS A 159 -7.38 -22.92 -4.76
CA LYS A 159 -7.75 -24.11 -5.52
C LYS A 159 -7.89 -25.22 -4.48
N TRP A 160 -9.13 -25.47 -4.03
CA TRP A 160 -9.56 -26.53 -3.11
C TRP A 160 -8.50 -26.94 -2.07
N PRO A 161 -8.62 -26.55 -0.79
CA PRO A 161 -7.66 -27.01 0.23
C PRO A 161 -7.64 -28.53 0.15
N ASN A 162 -6.51 -29.10 -0.26
CA ASN A 162 -6.43 -30.54 -0.37
C ASN A 162 -6.49 -31.05 1.07
N ARG A 163 -7.63 -31.62 1.46
CA ARG A 163 -7.80 -32.21 2.79
C ARG A 163 -7.15 -33.58 2.74
N TYR A 164 -5.83 -33.62 2.89
CA TYR A 164 -5.16 -34.88 3.10
C TYR A 164 -5.29 -35.23 4.58
N ILE A 165 -6.15 -36.21 4.87
CA ILE A 165 -6.21 -36.82 6.19
C ILE A 165 -4.95 -37.66 6.33
N ALA A 166 -4.09 -37.28 7.28
CA ALA A 166 -3.00 -38.16 7.64
C ALA A 166 -3.51 -39.26 8.55
N ASP A 167 -3.34 -40.50 8.12
CA ASP A 167 -3.59 -41.64 8.98
C ASP A 167 -2.40 -41.78 9.93
N ARG A 168 -2.63 -41.46 11.21
CA ARG A 168 -1.60 -41.54 12.25
C ARG A 168 -1.09 -42.96 12.49
N ASN A 169 -1.80 -43.97 11.98
CA ASN A 169 -1.36 -45.37 12.05
C ASN A 169 -0.35 -45.72 10.94
N LEU A 170 -0.26 -44.91 9.88
CA LEU A 170 0.75 -45.09 8.85
C LEU A 170 2.07 -44.47 9.30
N GLY A 171 3.15 -45.24 9.25
CA GLY A 171 4.49 -44.79 9.64
C GLY A 171 5.02 -43.66 8.74
N VAL A 172 4.78 -43.75 7.43
CA VAL A 172 5.17 -42.73 6.44
C VAL A 172 4.02 -42.53 5.47
N GLN A 173 3.70 -41.28 5.12
CA GLN A 173 2.59 -40.97 4.22
C GLN A 173 2.88 -39.74 3.36
N LEU A 174 2.54 -39.79 2.07
CA LEU A 174 2.54 -38.60 1.21
C LEU A 174 1.28 -37.78 1.46
N ILE A 175 1.43 -36.54 1.92
CA ILE A 175 0.33 -35.66 2.36
C ILE A 175 0.17 -34.42 1.50
N THR A 176 1.10 -34.11 0.62
CA THR A 176 0.94 -33.03 -0.36
C THR A 176 1.73 -33.38 -1.61
N LYS A 177 1.10 -33.20 -2.76
CA LYS A 177 1.74 -33.24 -4.07
C LYS A 177 1.26 -32.03 -4.86
N GLY A 178 2.19 -31.18 -5.24
CA GLY A 178 1.87 -29.94 -5.95
C GLY A 178 2.84 -29.67 -7.09
N SER A 179 2.33 -29.07 -8.15
CA SER A 179 3.17 -28.46 -9.18
C SER A 179 2.60 -27.09 -9.53
N TYR A 180 3.45 -26.06 -9.46
CA TYR A 180 3.07 -24.67 -9.70
C TYR A 180 3.93 -24.09 -10.80
N ALA A 181 3.31 -23.83 -11.95
CA ALA A 181 3.93 -23.08 -13.01
C ALA A 181 3.97 -21.59 -12.65
N ASN A 182 5.11 -20.95 -12.88
CA ASN A 182 5.27 -19.51 -12.86
C ASN A 182 5.56 -19.03 -14.28
N SER A 183 4.61 -18.29 -14.85
CA SER A 183 4.70 -17.78 -16.22
C SER A 183 5.72 -16.65 -16.39
N ILE A 184 6.08 -15.95 -15.32
CA ILE A 184 6.98 -14.79 -15.36
C ILE A 184 8.42 -15.25 -15.56
N ASN A 185 8.87 -16.22 -14.76
CA ASN A 185 10.23 -16.75 -14.83
C ASN A 185 10.33 -18.08 -15.60
N LYS A 186 9.21 -18.62 -16.11
CA LYS A 186 9.13 -19.92 -16.77
C LYS A 186 9.66 -21.07 -15.89
N SER A 187 9.50 -20.94 -14.57
CA SER A 187 9.80 -22.03 -13.62
C SER A 187 8.58 -22.91 -13.38
N LEU A 188 8.86 -24.19 -13.15
CA LEU A 188 7.94 -25.16 -12.58
C LEU A 188 8.43 -25.53 -11.18
N TYR A 189 7.66 -25.15 -10.19
CA TYR A 189 7.88 -25.53 -8.80
C TYR A 189 7.19 -26.85 -8.51
N ILE A 190 7.94 -27.86 -8.07
CA ILE A 190 7.42 -29.18 -7.71
C ILE A 190 7.61 -29.37 -6.21
N ILE A 191 6.53 -29.70 -5.50
CA ILE A 191 6.53 -29.88 -4.06
C ILE A 191 5.93 -31.24 -3.70
N PHE A 192 6.60 -31.94 -2.80
CA PHE A 192 6.07 -33.09 -2.10
C PHE A 192 6.25 -32.89 -0.59
N ALA A 193 5.21 -33.14 0.18
CA ALA A 193 5.30 -33.18 1.64
C ALA A 193 4.96 -34.58 2.13
N VAL A 194 5.81 -35.10 3.00
CA VAL A 194 5.72 -36.45 3.55
C VAL A 194 5.58 -36.34 5.06
N ALA A 195 4.48 -36.87 5.60
CA ALA A 195 4.31 -37.05 7.04
C ALA A 195 5.06 -38.29 7.51
N VAL A 196 5.75 -38.17 8.64
CA VAL A 196 6.54 -39.23 9.25
C VAL A 196 6.10 -39.40 10.70
N ASN A 197 5.43 -40.52 10.97
CA ASN A 197 4.96 -40.90 12.31
C ASN A 197 5.83 -41.99 12.94
N ASP A 198 6.65 -42.69 12.15
CA ASP A 198 7.60 -43.68 12.66
C ASP A 198 8.92 -43.04 13.10
N GLY A 199 9.14 -43.00 14.42
CA GLY A 199 10.35 -42.42 15.03
C GLY A 199 11.65 -43.15 14.71
N ARG A 200 11.60 -44.31 14.04
CA ARG A 200 12.80 -45.01 13.53
C ARG A 200 13.34 -44.38 12.25
N VAL A 201 12.51 -43.64 11.51
CA VAL A 201 12.92 -43.01 10.24
C VAL A 201 13.78 -41.79 10.55
N ALA A 202 15.03 -41.81 10.11
CA ALA A 202 16.00 -40.73 10.29
C ALA A 202 16.07 -39.79 9.08
N TYR A 203 15.96 -40.33 7.86
CA TYR A 203 15.96 -39.55 6.63
C TYR A 203 15.16 -40.22 5.53
N ILE A 204 14.71 -39.43 4.57
CA ILE A 204 13.95 -39.87 3.40
C ILE A 204 14.66 -39.40 2.13
N GLU A 205 14.73 -40.29 1.15
CA GLU A 205 15.09 -39.94 -0.22
C GLU A 205 13.83 -39.97 -1.08
N LEU A 206 13.59 -38.90 -1.85
CA LEU A 206 12.41 -38.78 -2.71
C LEU A 206 12.79 -38.04 -3.99
N GLY A 207 12.18 -38.41 -5.11
CA GLY A 207 12.33 -37.72 -6.39
C GLY A 207 12.20 -38.67 -7.57
N LYS A 208 12.72 -38.29 -8.72
CA LYS A 208 12.86 -39.18 -9.88
C LYS A 208 14.26 -39.78 -9.94
N GLU A 209 14.41 -40.87 -10.67
CA GLU A 209 15.71 -41.49 -10.93
C GLU A 209 16.72 -40.45 -11.46
N GLY A 210 17.91 -40.42 -10.85
CA GLY A 210 18.95 -39.44 -11.16
C GLY A 210 18.76 -38.03 -10.55
N LYS A 211 17.63 -37.74 -9.89
CA LYS A 211 17.36 -36.47 -9.19
C LYS A 211 16.72 -36.66 -7.79
N LEU A 212 17.08 -37.74 -7.10
CA LEU A 212 16.66 -37.96 -5.71
C LEU A 212 17.23 -36.86 -4.82
N GLN A 213 16.38 -36.29 -3.98
CA GLN A 213 16.80 -35.42 -2.88
C GLN A 213 16.71 -36.22 -1.58
N ARG A 214 17.70 -36.05 -0.71
CA ARG A 214 17.67 -36.56 0.67
C ARG A 214 17.27 -35.44 1.61
N GLN A 215 16.38 -35.72 2.55
CA GLN A 215 16.02 -34.82 3.64
C GLN A 215 16.02 -35.59 4.97
N ASN A 216 16.55 -34.97 6.01
CA ASN A 216 16.47 -35.52 7.37
C ASN A 216 15.07 -35.31 7.94
N VAL A 217 14.63 -36.24 8.79
CA VAL A 217 13.34 -36.14 9.49
C VAL A 217 13.55 -35.43 10.83
N ASP A 218 13.55 -34.11 10.79
CA ASP A 218 13.67 -33.25 11.99
C ASP A 218 12.30 -32.76 12.51
N SER A 219 11.23 -33.03 11.75
CA SER A 219 9.87 -32.54 11.98
C SER A 219 8.87 -33.63 11.56
N PRO A 220 7.63 -33.63 12.10
CA PRO A 220 6.57 -34.55 11.67
C PRO A 220 6.27 -34.51 10.16
N ILE A 221 6.66 -33.42 9.48
CA ILE A 221 6.63 -33.32 8.03
C ILE A 221 8.04 -33.08 7.49
N THR A 222 8.39 -33.85 6.46
CA THR A 222 9.54 -33.61 5.60
C THR A 222 9.06 -33.08 4.25
N VAL A 223 9.64 -31.96 3.80
CA VAL A 223 9.25 -31.31 2.54
C VAL A 223 10.37 -31.43 1.52
N PHE A 224 10.00 -31.81 0.31
CA PHE A 224 10.87 -31.87 -0.85
C PHE A 224 10.43 -30.86 -1.89
N PHE A 225 11.40 -30.16 -2.48
CA PHE A 225 11.15 -29.03 -3.37
C PHE A 225 12.15 -29.02 -4.53
N TRP A 226 11.62 -28.88 -5.75
CA TRP A 226 12.40 -28.68 -6.96
C TRP A 226 11.93 -27.41 -7.68
N ASP A 227 12.89 -26.62 -8.14
CA ASP A 227 12.68 -25.52 -9.09
C ASP A 227 13.26 -25.96 -10.43
N GLU A 228 12.39 -26.43 -11.32
CA GLU A 228 12.78 -26.86 -12.66
C GLU A 228 12.41 -25.76 -13.65
N THR A 229 13.37 -25.25 -14.42
CA THR A 229 13.05 -24.38 -15.56
C THR A 229 12.39 -25.23 -16.64
N GLY A 230 11.12 -24.95 -16.92
CA GLY A 230 10.32 -25.74 -17.86
C GLY A 230 9.74 -24.88 -18.96
N ASN A 231 9.42 -25.50 -20.10
CA ASN A 231 8.52 -24.90 -21.08
C ASN A 231 7.21 -25.67 -21.04
N TRP A 232 6.10 -24.94 -21.04
CA TRP A 232 4.79 -25.55 -21.27
C TRP A 232 4.77 -26.16 -22.67
N ASP A 233 4.44 -27.45 -22.78
CA ASP A 233 4.45 -28.19 -24.04
C ASP A 233 3.13 -28.08 -24.82
N GLY A 234 2.14 -27.36 -24.28
CA GLY A 234 0.81 -27.21 -24.87
C GLY A 234 -0.18 -28.34 -24.54
N THR A 235 0.26 -29.39 -23.85
CA THR A 235 -0.53 -30.62 -23.60
C THR A 235 -0.82 -30.86 -22.12
N SER A 236 -1.33 -29.86 -21.38
CA SER A 236 -1.64 -29.93 -19.94
C SER A 236 -0.53 -30.45 -19.00
N THR A 237 0.61 -30.87 -19.53
CA THR A 237 1.83 -31.27 -18.87
C THR A 237 2.88 -30.18 -19.05
N TRP A 238 3.75 -30.04 -18.06
CA TRP A 238 4.94 -29.21 -18.19
C TRP A 238 6.13 -30.13 -18.37
N ASN A 239 7.00 -29.81 -19.34
CA ASN A 239 8.29 -30.48 -19.44
C ASN A 239 9.05 -30.29 -18.13
N GLY A 240 9.34 -31.40 -17.44
CA GLY A 240 10.01 -31.40 -16.14
C GLY A 240 9.13 -31.84 -14.95
N MET A 241 7.81 -31.94 -15.12
CA MET A 241 6.92 -32.46 -14.07
C MET A 241 7.26 -33.91 -13.74
N ILE A 242 7.35 -34.25 -12.46
CA ILE A 242 7.55 -35.63 -12.02
C ILE A 242 6.20 -36.35 -12.11
N LYS A 243 6.09 -37.31 -13.03
CA LYS A 243 4.91 -38.17 -13.11
C LYS A 243 4.87 -39.13 -11.93
N ASP A 244 3.68 -39.57 -11.55
CA ASP A 244 3.53 -40.54 -10.46
C ASP A 244 4.38 -41.78 -10.75
N SER A 245 4.25 -42.38 -11.94
CA SER A 245 5.05 -43.53 -12.36
C SER A 245 6.57 -43.35 -12.30
N GLU A 246 7.07 -42.10 -12.29
CA GLU A 246 8.50 -41.77 -12.24
C GLU A 246 8.98 -41.45 -10.81
N LEU A 247 8.06 -41.19 -9.89
CA LEU A 247 8.38 -40.89 -8.50
C LEU A 247 8.91 -42.15 -7.81
N ARG A 248 10.02 -41.99 -7.10
CA ARG A 248 10.70 -43.00 -6.29
C ARG A 248 10.92 -42.39 -4.91
N GLY A 249 10.78 -43.22 -3.88
CA GLY A 249 11.03 -42.80 -2.52
C GLY A 249 11.42 -43.97 -1.64
N THR A 250 12.36 -43.73 -0.73
CA THR A 250 12.81 -44.70 0.27
C THR A 250 13.06 -43.97 1.59
N ALA A 251 12.57 -44.54 2.69
CA ALA A 251 12.76 -44.02 4.03
C ALA A 251 13.73 -44.93 4.80
N TYR A 252 14.64 -44.33 5.55
CA TYR A 252 15.77 -45.03 6.15
C TYR A 252 15.87 -44.78 7.65
N ALA A 253 16.37 -45.77 8.37
CA ALA A 253 16.87 -45.61 9.73
C ALA A 253 18.23 -44.88 9.75
N SER A 254 18.69 -44.50 10.95
CA SER A 254 19.94 -43.75 11.12
C SER A 254 21.20 -44.51 10.68
N ASP A 255 21.14 -45.84 10.66
CA ASP A 255 22.22 -46.74 10.19
C ASP A 255 22.16 -47.02 8.68
N GLY A 256 21.17 -46.45 7.98
CA GLY A 256 20.94 -46.67 6.56
C GLY A 256 20.11 -47.91 6.22
N THR A 257 19.54 -48.61 7.21
CA THR A 257 18.56 -49.67 6.95
C THR A 257 17.30 -49.07 6.31
N VAL A 258 16.81 -49.71 5.24
CA VAL A 258 15.57 -49.32 4.59
C VAL A 258 14.39 -49.74 5.46
N LEU A 259 13.50 -48.80 5.76
CA LEU A 259 12.28 -49.04 6.55
C LEU A 259 11.02 -49.00 5.69
N TYR A 260 10.98 -48.12 4.68
CA TYR A 260 9.81 -47.98 3.81
C TYR A 260 10.23 -47.74 2.36
N ASN A 261 9.44 -48.27 1.43
CA ASN A 261 9.54 -47.97 0.00
C ASN A 261 8.25 -47.36 -0.52
N LEU A 262 8.37 -46.39 -1.42
CA LEU A 262 7.27 -45.81 -2.16
C LEU A 262 6.86 -46.75 -3.29
N THR A 263 5.59 -47.14 -3.32
CA THR A 263 5.02 -48.03 -4.33
C THR A 263 3.87 -47.37 -5.08
N HIS A 264 3.61 -47.90 -6.27
CA HIS A 264 2.56 -47.45 -7.18
C HIS A 264 1.48 -48.52 -7.28
N GLU A 265 0.29 -48.26 -6.76
CA GLU A 265 -0.87 -49.14 -6.89
C GLU A 265 -1.76 -48.63 -8.03
N SER A 266 -1.90 -49.44 -9.08
CA SER A 266 -2.56 -49.03 -10.34
C SER A 266 -4.09 -48.91 -10.27
N ASN A 267 -4.73 -49.34 -9.17
CA ASN A 267 -6.19 -49.54 -9.09
C ASN A 267 -6.91 -48.73 -8.00
N GLU A 268 -6.27 -47.75 -7.35
CA GLU A 268 -6.89 -46.95 -6.29
C GLU A 268 -6.97 -45.45 -6.60
N GLN A 269 -7.87 -44.75 -5.88
CA GLN A 269 -7.99 -43.28 -5.92
C GLN A 269 -6.71 -42.55 -5.44
N ASN A 270 -5.86 -43.20 -4.65
CA ASN A 270 -4.53 -42.73 -4.27
C ASN A 270 -3.46 -43.72 -4.76
N PRO A 271 -2.86 -43.48 -5.93
CA PRO A 271 -2.00 -44.47 -6.59
C PRO A 271 -0.61 -44.60 -5.94
N ILE A 272 -0.27 -43.77 -4.95
CA ILE A 272 1.05 -43.74 -4.32
C ILE A 272 0.93 -44.00 -2.83
N LYS A 273 1.65 -45.01 -2.34
CA LYS A 273 1.70 -45.35 -0.91
C LYS A 273 3.12 -45.70 -0.48
N TRP A 274 3.42 -45.48 0.80
CA TRP A 274 4.63 -45.97 1.42
C TRP A 274 4.33 -47.31 2.09
N ILE A 275 5.10 -48.35 1.76
CA ILE A 275 4.94 -49.70 2.31
C ILE A 275 6.16 -50.02 3.17
N PRO A 276 5.99 -50.54 4.39
CA PRO A 276 7.10 -50.99 5.21
C PRO A 276 7.87 -52.11 4.51
N VAL A 277 9.19 -52.12 4.70
CA VAL A 277 10.05 -53.22 4.26
C VAL A 277 10.18 -54.17 5.44
N ASP A 278 9.71 -55.41 5.26
CA ASP A 278 9.86 -56.50 6.23
C ASP A 278 11.32 -56.92 6.40
#